data_AF-A0A7C6HD16-F1
#
_entry.id   AF-A0A7C6HD16-F1
#
_cell.length_a   1.000
_cell.length_b   1.000
_cell.length_c   1.000
_cell.angle_alpha   90.00
_cell.angle_beta   90.00
_cell.angle_gamma   90.00
#
_symmetry.space_group_name_H-M   'P 1'
#
loop_
_entity.id
_entity.type
_entity.pdbx_description
1 polymer ?
#
loop_
_entity_poly.entity_id
_entity_poly.type
_entity_poly.pdbx_seq_one_letter_code
_entity_poly.pdbx_strand_id
1 'polypeptide(L)'
;MVRDNQVWTVQTLVKISALGVVSFVLMFFKMPVWFAPPFMKFDISDLPSLLGAFAMGPVTGIWVQLVKNLLNLLVEGSVTNGVGEFTNFLVGSVMAFVAGCVYKRNRTFKGALSGLGIGIIAMTVFATLNNYFVMFPLYARVLGLDLDTLVRMGSAVNKHVVDYKTLMLFAVVPFNLLKGTGASLAAVLVYKRLSPVLKQ
;
A
#
# COMPACT_ATOMS: atom_id res chain seq x y z
N MET A 1 21.57 15.83 27.68
CA MET A 1 20.99 16.50 26.48
C MET A 1 20.07 15.52 25.78
N VAL A 2 18.77 15.61 26.05
CA VAL A 2 17.74 14.83 25.36
C VAL A 2 17.56 15.46 23.98
N ARG A 3 17.99 14.76 22.92
CA ARG A 3 17.73 15.18 21.54
C ARG A 3 16.24 14.99 21.31
N ASP A 4 15.53 16.10 21.37
CA ASP A 4 14.10 16.15 21.20
C ASP A 4 13.74 15.50 19.85
N ASN A 5 12.94 14.43 19.93
CA ASN A 5 12.59 13.54 18.83
C ASN A 5 11.53 14.25 17.96
N GLN A 6 11.89 15.38 17.36
CA GLN A 6 10.98 16.25 16.62
C GLN A 6 10.65 15.61 15.26
N VAL A 7 9.72 14.65 15.27
CA VAL A 7 9.12 14.01 14.08
C VAL A 7 8.41 15.06 13.18
N TRP A 8 8.19 16.27 13.69
CA TRP A 8 7.25 17.27 13.18
C TRP A 8 7.91 18.60 12.79
N THR A 9 9.11 18.56 12.22
CA THR A 9 9.68 19.79 11.66
C THR A 9 8.94 20.20 10.39
N VAL A 10 8.93 21.50 10.08
CA VAL A 10 8.37 22.03 8.83
C VAL A 10 8.99 21.34 7.61
N GLN A 11 10.29 21.03 7.67
CA GLN A 11 10.98 20.29 6.60
C GLN A 11 10.41 18.88 6.40
N THR A 12 10.12 18.14 7.48
CA THR A 12 9.51 16.82 7.40
C THR A 12 8.10 16.90 6.81
N LEU A 13 7.30 17.88 7.23
CA LEU A 13 5.94 18.09 6.69
C LEU A 13 5.98 18.37 5.18
N VAL A 14 6.85 19.29 4.73
CA VAL A 14 7.00 19.59 3.29
C VAL A 14 7.39 18.36 2.48
N LYS A 15 8.33 17.54 3.00
CA LYS A 15 8.75 16.29 2.34
C LYS A 15 7.61 15.27 2.27
N ILE A 16 6.84 15.10 3.35
CA ILE A 16 5.65 14.23 3.37
C ILE A 16 4.65 14.68 2.31
N SER A 17 4.33 15.98 2.26
CA SER A 17 3.41 16.54 1.26
C SER A 17 3.89 16.30 -0.16
N ALA A 18 5.17 16.59 -0.45
CA ALA A 18 5.74 16.37 -1.78
C ALA A 18 5.70 14.89 -2.19
N LEU A 19 6.11 13.97 -1.30
CA LEU A 19 6.05 12.53 -1.55
C LEU A 19 4.60 12.06 -1.71
N GLY A 20 3.66 12.59 -0.94
CA GLY A 20 2.23 12.30 -1.04
C GLY A 20 1.64 12.71 -2.39
N VAL A 21 2.01 13.89 -2.90
CA VAL A 21 1.59 14.35 -4.24
C VAL A 21 2.21 13.48 -5.33
N VAL A 22 3.51 13.15 -5.25
CA VAL A 22 4.14 12.25 -6.23
C VAL A 22 3.47 10.87 -6.21
N SER A 23 3.16 10.36 -5.02
CA SER A 23 2.46 9.10 -4.82
C SER A 23 1.07 9.13 -5.45
N PHE A 24 0.32 10.21 -5.24
CA PHE A 24 -0.97 10.44 -5.88
C PHE A 24 -0.87 10.49 -7.41
N VAL A 25 0.13 11.21 -7.97
CA VAL A 25 0.34 11.25 -9.43
C VAL A 25 0.64 9.86 -9.98
N LEU A 26 1.46 9.06 -9.29
CA LEU A 26 1.75 7.69 -9.68
C LEU A 26 0.51 6.78 -9.65
N MET A 27 -0.47 7.08 -8.80
CA MET A 27 -1.71 6.31 -8.67
C MET A 27 -2.62 6.42 -9.91
N PHE A 28 -2.48 7.47 -10.73
CA PHE A 28 -3.20 7.56 -12.01
C PHE A 28 -2.80 6.48 -13.01
N PHE A 29 -1.58 5.93 -12.89
CA PHE A 29 -1.10 4.84 -13.72
C PHE A 29 -1.51 3.47 -13.15
N LYS A 30 -2.77 3.37 -12.68
CA LYS A 30 -3.33 2.13 -12.14
C LYS A 30 -3.98 1.29 -13.24
N MET A 31 -3.74 -0.01 -13.20
CA MET A 31 -4.24 -0.96 -14.19
C MET A 31 -4.93 -2.15 -13.52
N PRO A 32 -6.01 -2.70 -14.12
CA PRO A 32 -6.59 -3.94 -13.64
C PRO A 32 -5.61 -5.10 -13.85
N VAL A 33 -5.71 -6.13 -13.00
CA VAL A 33 -4.95 -7.37 -13.17
C VAL A 33 -5.88 -8.50 -13.59
N TRP A 34 -5.35 -9.43 -14.40
CA TRP A 34 -6.16 -10.48 -15.05
C TRP A 34 -6.72 -11.54 -14.09
N PHE A 35 -6.25 -11.62 -12.84
CA PHE A 35 -6.63 -12.66 -11.87
C PHE A 35 -7.41 -12.13 -10.66
N ALA A 36 -7.67 -10.82 -10.58
CA ALA A 36 -8.38 -10.20 -9.45
C ALA A 36 -9.54 -9.32 -9.93
N PRO A 37 -10.59 -9.12 -9.11
CA PRO A 37 -11.73 -8.29 -9.49
C PRO A 37 -11.32 -6.87 -9.92
N PRO A 38 -12.10 -6.21 -10.80
CA PRO A 38 -11.73 -4.93 -11.42
C PRO A 38 -11.61 -3.74 -10.45
N PHE A 39 -12.17 -3.85 -9.24
CA PHE A 39 -11.99 -2.87 -8.17
C PHE A 39 -10.61 -2.94 -7.50
N MET A 40 -9.86 -4.02 -7.71
CA MET A 40 -8.47 -4.19 -7.23
C MET A 40 -7.50 -3.83 -8.36
N LYS A 41 -7.03 -2.58 -8.37
CA LYS A 41 -6.10 -2.08 -9.40
C LYS A 41 -4.67 -2.06 -8.88
N PHE A 42 -3.75 -2.54 -9.71
CA PHE A 42 -2.31 -2.49 -9.45
C PHE A 42 -1.76 -1.13 -9.86
N ASP A 43 -0.87 -0.58 -9.04
CA ASP A 43 -0.13 0.64 -9.28
C ASP A 43 1.19 0.59 -8.47
N ILE A 44 2.12 1.49 -8.76
CA ILE A 44 3.40 1.61 -8.05
C ILE A 44 3.41 2.80 -7.06
N SER A 45 2.24 3.33 -6.71
CA SER A 45 2.10 4.55 -5.92
C SER A 45 2.63 4.41 -4.50
N ASP A 46 2.83 3.20 -3.98
CA ASP A 46 3.37 2.98 -2.63
C ASP A 46 4.89 3.27 -2.55
N LEU A 47 5.56 3.46 -3.69
CA LEU A 47 6.99 3.78 -3.76
C LEU A 47 7.36 5.02 -2.91
N PRO A 48 6.77 6.21 -3.07
CA PRO A 48 7.17 7.39 -2.30
C PRO A 48 6.91 7.23 -0.80
N SER A 49 5.90 6.44 -0.42
CA SER A 49 5.64 6.08 0.98
C SER A 49 6.78 5.24 1.57
N LEU A 50 7.26 4.24 0.84
CA LEU A 50 8.43 3.44 1.25
C LEU A 50 9.69 4.30 1.36
N LEU A 51 9.91 5.21 0.40
CA LEU A 51 11.03 6.15 0.44
C LEU A 51 10.96 7.09 1.64
N GLY A 52 9.77 7.62 1.94
CA GLY A 52 9.52 8.40 3.15
C GLY A 52 9.88 7.61 4.40
N ALA A 53 9.35 6.39 4.53
CA ALA A 53 9.60 5.51 5.65
C ALA A 53 11.10 5.19 5.85
N PHE A 54 11.85 5.00 4.76
CA PHE A 54 13.29 4.74 4.82
C PHE A 54 14.11 5.99 5.16
N ALA A 55 13.73 7.15 4.62
CA ALA A 55 14.44 8.41 4.82
C ALA A 55 14.20 9.01 6.21
N MET A 56 12.94 9.12 6.60
CA MET A 56 12.49 9.92 7.74
C MET A 56 11.88 9.08 8.87
N GLY A 57 11.71 7.78 8.64
CA GLY A 57 11.27 6.81 9.63
C GLY A 57 9.84 6.31 9.41
N PRO A 58 9.47 5.18 10.04
CA PRO A 58 8.28 4.39 9.70
C PRO A 58 6.97 5.18 9.61
N VAL A 59 6.77 6.12 10.54
CA VAL A 59 5.56 6.92 10.66
C VAL A 59 5.36 7.85 9.45
N THR A 60 6.44 8.33 8.82
CA THR A 60 6.31 9.19 7.64
C THR A 60 5.70 8.45 6.44
N GLY A 61 5.91 7.14 6.30
CA GLY A 61 5.25 6.34 5.27
C GLY A 61 3.73 6.35 5.42
N ILE A 62 3.22 6.24 6.65
CA ILE A 62 1.78 6.30 6.94
C ILE A 62 1.20 7.65 6.51
N TRP A 63 1.89 8.75 6.82
CA TRP A 63 1.44 10.08 6.42
C TRP A 63 1.45 10.30 4.90
N VAL A 64 2.47 9.78 4.20
CA VAL A 64 2.49 9.81 2.73
C VAL A 64 1.31 9.03 2.16
N GLN A 65 0.98 7.86 2.70
CA GLN A 65 -0.21 7.09 2.31
C GLN A 65 -1.51 7.84 2.57
N LEU A 66 -1.61 8.53 3.71
CA LEU A 66 -2.80 9.32 4.03
C LEU A 66 -3.01 10.43 3.01
N VAL A 67 -1.97 11.22 2.74
CA VAL A 67 -2.03 12.31 1.74
C VAL A 67 -2.40 11.77 0.37
N LYS A 68 -1.74 10.69 -0.07
CA LYS A 68 -2.04 10.03 -1.35
C LYS A 68 -3.52 9.69 -1.50
N ASN A 69 -4.07 8.94 -0.55
CA ASN A 69 -5.43 8.41 -0.66
C ASN A 69 -6.48 9.50 -0.46
N LEU A 70 -6.20 10.53 0.37
CA LEU A 70 -7.07 11.68 0.51
C LEU A 70 -7.14 12.48 -0.79
N LEU A 71 -6.00 12.74 -1.44
CA LEU A 71 -5.97 13.41 -2.74
C LEU A 71 -6.69 12.59 -3.82
N ASN A 72 -6.48 11.27 -3.86
CA ASN A 72 -7.20 10.40 -4.79
C ASN A 72 -8.71 10.50 -4.59
N LEU A 73 -9.19 10.44 -3.34
CA LEU A 73 -10.62 10.53 -3.03
C LEU A 73 -11.21 11.88 -3.42
N LEU A 74 -10.47 12.99 -3.23
CA LEU A 74 -10.96 14.34 -3.53
C LEU A 74 -10.91 14.69 -5.02
N VAL A 75 -9.96 14.14 -5.77
CA VAL A 75 -9.73 14.54 -7.17
C VAL A 75 -10.29 13.54 -8.17
N GLU A 76 -10.02 12.24 -8.00
CA GLU A 76 -10.53 11.21 -8.91
C GLU A 76 -11.91 10.70 -8.46
N GLY A 77 -12.26 10.90 -7.19
CA GLY A 77 -13.45 10.33 -6.58
C GLY A 77 -13.23 8.86 -6.21
N SER A 78 -14.33 8.14 -5.94
CA SER A 78 -14.28 6.71 -5.62
C SER A 78 -15.38 5.96 -6.34
N VAL A 79 -14.99 4.87 -7.01
CA VAL A 79 -15.93 3.88 -7.57
C VAL A 79 -16.49 2.97 -6.47
N THR A 80 -15.86 2.99 -5.29
CA THR A 80 -16.16 2.08 -4.16
C THR A 80 -16.75 2.81 -2.96
N ASN A 81 -17.24 4.04 -3.15
CA ASN A 81 -17.74 4.91 -2.08
C ASN A 81 -16.73 5.08 -0.92
N GLY A 82 -15.43 5.16 -1.24
CA GLY A 82 -14.33 5.39 -0.30
C GLY A 82 -13.73 4.13 0.34
N VAL A 83 -14.35 2.95 0.18
CA VAL A 83 -13.87 1.71 0.81
C VAL A 83 -12.52 1.26 0.23
N GLY A 84 -12.35 1.38 -1.08
CA GLY A 84 -11.13 1.01 -1.79
C GLY A 84 -9.96 1.92 -1.44
N GLU A 85 -10.17 3.23 -1.37
CA GLU A 85 -9.16 4.22 -0.97
C GLU A 85 -8.74 4.01 0.49
N PHE A 86 -9.69 3.74 1.37
CA PHE A 86 -9.39 3.41 2.77
C PHE A 86 -8.62 2.10 2.90
N THR A 87 -9.00 1.07 2.13
CA THR A 87 -8.26 -0.19 2.08
C THR A 87 -6.83 0.02 1.57
N ASN A 88 -6.65 0.82 0.51
CA ASN A 88 -5.35 1.15 -0.05
C ASN A 88 -4.47 1.89 0.97
N PHE A 89 -5.04 2.85 1.71
CA PHE A 89 -4.38 3.52 2.82
C PHE A 89 -3.89 2.55 3.89
N LEU A 90 -4.77 1.68 4.41
CA LEU A 90 -4.41 0.75 5.49
C LEU A 90 -3.33 -0.23 5.06
N VAL A 91 -3.52 -0.87 3.90
CA VAL A 91 -2.60 -1.88 3.36
C VAL A 91 -1.23 -1.26 3.06
N GLY A 92 -1.20 -0.14 2.34
CA GLY A 92 0.05 0.55 2.03
C GLY A 92 0.76 1.10 3.27
N SER A 93 0.01 1.52 4.30
CA SER A 93 0.56 1.98 5.58
C SER A 93 1.25 0.85 6.34
N VAL A 94 0.65 -0.34 6.40
CA VAL A 94 1.26 -1.52 7.03
C VAL A 94 2.57 -1.87 6.34
N MET A 95 2.60 -1.90 5.01
CA MET A 95 3.82 -2.19 4.24
C MET A 95 4.93 -1.19 4.59
N ALA A 96 4.64 0.11 4.49
CA ALA A 96 5.62 1.16 4.68
C ALA A 96 6.12 1.22 6.13
N PHE A 97 5.22 1.06 7.10
CA PHE A 97 5.56 1.06 8.51
C PHE A 97 6.47 -0.12 8.87
N VAL A 98 6.09 -1.35 8.48
CA VAL A 98 6.87 -2.55 8.78
C VAL A 98 8.23 -2.52 8.09
N ALA A 99 8.26 -2.19 6.80
CA ALA A 99 9.51 -2.08 6.06
C ALA A 99 10.42 -1.00 6.68
N GLY A 100 9.86 0.16 7.02
CA GLY A 100 10.58 1.24 7.68
C GLY A 100 11.15 0.83 9.04
N CYS A 101 10.39 0.08 9.85
CA CYS A 101 10.83 -0.39 11.17
C CYS A 101 12.04 -1.32 11.06
N VAL A 102 11.99 -2.27 10.12
CA VAL A 102 13.11 -3.19 9.86
C VAL A 102 14.33 -2.43 9.34
N TYR A 103 14.15 -1.53 8.36
CA TYR A 103 15.24 -0.75 7.78
C TYR A 103 15.88 0.20 8.81
N LYS A 104 15.08 0.82 9.69
CA LYS A 104 15.57 1.72 10.74
C LYS A 104 16.56 1.03 11.68
N ARG A 105 16.43 -0.29 11.89
CA ARG A 105 17.36 -1.07 12.72
C ARG A 105 18.68 -1.38 12.01
N ASN A 106 18.69 -1.48 10.69
CA ASN A 106 19.88 -1.76 9.90
C ASN A 106 19.82 -1.01 8.56
N ARG A 107 20.33 0.23 8.53
CA ARG A 107 20.28 1.15 7.37
C ARG A 107 21.29 0.79 6.27
N THR A 108 21.25 -0.46 5.83
CA THR A 108 22.07 -1.02 4.74
C THR A 108 21.19 -1.49 3.60
N PHE A 109 21.78 -1.76 2.44
CA PHE A 109 21.05 -2.34 1.31
C PHE A 109 20.41 -3.70 1.68
N LYS A 110 21.13 -4.54 2.45
CA LYS A 110 20.59 -5.80 2.98
C LYS A 110 19.39 -5.57 3.91
N GLY A 111 19.47 -4.56 4.78
CA GLY A 111 18.35 -4.18 5.64
C GLY A 111 17.15 -3.61 4.88
N ALA A 112 17.37 -2.93 3.75
CA ALA A 112 16.30 -2.49 2.87
C ALA A 112 15.61 -3.69 2.22
N LEU A 113 16.37 -4.65 1.69
CA LEU A 113 15.81 -5.88 1.11
C LEU A 113 15.02 -6.70 2.13
N SER A 114 15.55 -6.88 3.34
CA SER A 114 14.82 -7.59 4.40
C SER A 114 13.57 -6.83 4.84
N GLY A 115 13.64 -5.50 4.95
CA GLY A 115 12.48 -4.67 5.29
C GLY A 115 11.39 -4.75 4.24
N LEU A 116 11.74 -4.69 2.96
CA LEU A 116 10.78 -4.84 1.86
C LEU A 116 10.13 -6.24 1.87
N GLY A 117 10.92 -7.31 2.03
CA GLY A 117 10.39 -8.68 2.09
C GLY A 117 9.42 -8.90 3.27
N ILE A 118 9.82 -8.48 4.49
CA ILE A 118 8.97 -8.59 5.68
C ILE A 118 7.73 -7.68 5.54
N GLY A 119 7.90 -6.49 4.96
CA GLY A 119 6.81 -5.56 4.67
C GLY A 119 5.76 -6.14 3.73
N ILE A 120 6.18 -6.82 2.65
CA ILE A 120 5.26 -7.51 1.71
C ILE A 120 4.46 -8.60 2.42
N ILE A 121 5.12 -9.42 3.25
CA ILE A 121 4.45 -10.50 3.99
C ILE A 121 3.44 -9.90 4.97
N ALA A 122 3.85 -8.92 5.78
CA ALA A 122 2.97 -8.26 6.74
C ALA A 122 1.79 -7.58 6.07
N MET A 123 2.03 -6.87 4.96
CA MET A 123 0.99 -6.25 4.14
C MET A 123 0.00 -7.29 3.62
N THR A 124 0.49 -8.40 3.07
CA THR A 124 -0.36 -9.43 2.46
C THR A 124 -1.23 -10.12 3.51
N VAL A 125 -0.66 -10.47 4.67
CA VAL A 125 -1.42 -11.06 5.79
C VAL A 125 -2.47 -10.08 6.28
N PHE A 126 -2.09 -8.83 6.55
CA PHE A 126 -3.03 -7.80 7.00
C PHE A 126 -4.13 -7.55 5.97
N ALA A 127 -3.78 -7.38 4.70
CA ALA A 127 -4.74 -7.13 3.62
C ALA A 127 -5.75 -8.27 3.50
N THR A 128 -5.30 -9.52 3.61
CA THR A 128 -6.17 -10.70 3.51
C THR A 128 -7.16 -10.75 4.68
N LEU A 129 -6.68 -10.55 5.91
CA LEU A 129 -7.54 -10.54 7.10
C LEU A 129 -8.50 -9.35 7.09
N ASN A 130 -7.99 -8.15 6.80
CA ASN A 130 -8.80 -6.93 6.74
C ASN A 130 -9.87 -7.01 5.65
N ASN A 131 -9.54 -7.56 4.48
CA ASN A 131 -10.52 -7.77 3.41
C ASN A 131 -11.56 -8.81 3.80
N TYR A 132 -11.15 -9.95 4.36
CA TYR A 132 -12.07 -11.02 4.73
C TYR A 132 -13.09 -10.58 5.79
N PHE A 133 -12.62 -9.91 6.85
CA PHE A 133 -13.47 -9.58 8.01
C PHE A 133 -14.16 -8.22 7.92
N VAL A 134 -13.58 -7.25 7.21
CA VAL A 134 -14.03 -5.85 7.29
C VAL A 134 -14.34 -5.27 5.91
N MET A 135 -13.37 -5.21 5.00
CA MET A 135 -13.50 -4.36 3.80
C MET A 135 -14.46 -4.95 2.76
N PHE A 136 -14.43 -6.25 2.47
CA PHE A 136 -15.35 -6.83 1.49
C PHE A 136 -16.80 -6.87 2.01
N PRO A 137 -17.08 -7.22 3.28
CA PRO A 137 -18.41 -7.07 3.87
C PRO A 137 -18.90 -5.62 3.88
N LEU A 138 -18.02 -4.66 4.19
CA LEU A 138 -18.34 -3.24 4.14
C LEU A 138 -18.65 -2.79 2.70
N TYR A 139 -17.82 -3.20 1.74
CA TYR A 139 -18.01 -2.90 0.32
C TYR A 139 -19.36 -3.42 -0.20
N ALA A 140 -19.71 -4.66 0.14
CA ALA A 140 -20.99 -5.27 -0.19
C ALA A 140 -22.15 -4.45 0.41
N ARG A 141 -22.08 -4.11 1.71
CA ARG A 141 -23.11 -3.30 2.38
C ARG A 141 -23.27 -1.91 1.77
N VAL A 142 -22.16 -1.22 1.48
CA VAL A 142 -22.18 0.16 0.97
C VAL A 142 -22.73 0.24 -0.46
N LEU A 143 -22.55 -0.81 -1.26
CA LEU A 143 -23.09 -0.89 -2.62
C LEU A 143 -24.43 -1.61 -2.73
N GLY A 144 -24.99 -2.11 -1.61
CA GLY A 144 -26.20 -2.93 -1.63
C GLY A 144 -26.05 -4.26 -2.37
N LEU A 145 -24.81 -4.77 -2.44
CA LEU A 145 -24.47 -6.06 -3.06
C LEU A 145 -24.42 -7.16 -2.01
N ASP A 146 -24.55 -8.41 -2.46
CA ASP A 146 -24.22 -9.59 -1.67
C ASP A 146 -22.75 -9.99 -1.84
N LEU A 147 -22.22 -10.72 -0.85
CA LEU A 147 -20.86 -11.25 -0.93
C LEU A 147 -20.71 -12.25 -2.09
N ASP A 148 -21.78 -12.94 -2.48
CA ASP A 148 -21.78 -13.87 -3.62
C ASP A 148 -21.51 -13.13 -4.94
N THR A 149 -22.05 -11.91 -5.13
CA THR A 149 -21.70 -11.08 -6.29
C THR A 149 -20.21 -10.78 -6.34
N LEU A 150 -19.57 -10.49 -5.20
CA LEU A 150 -18.12 -10.26 -5.17
C LEU A 150 -17.33 -11.52 -5.55
N VAL A 151 -17.79 -12.69 -5.12
CA VAL A 151 -17.21 -13.99 -5.53
C VAL A 151 -17.36 -14.15 -7.03
N ARG A 152 -18.55 -13.94 -7.60
CA ARG A 152 -18.80 -14.03 -9.05
C ARG A 152 -17.92 -13.09 -9.87
N MET A 153 -17.68 -11.87 -9.39
CA MET A 153 -16.74 -10.93 -10.01
C MET A 153 -15.32 -11.50 -10.06
N GLY A 154 -14.90 -12.21 -9.01
CA GLY A 154 -13.62 -12.92 -8.98
C GLY A 154 -13.60 -14.15 -9.88
N SER A 155 -14.66 -14.97 -9.86
CA SER A 155 -14.80 -16.17 -10.69
C SER A 155 -14.77 -15.85 -12.18
N ALA A 156 -15.31 -14.70 -12.59
CA ALA A 156 -15.32 -14.25 -13.98
C ALA A 156 -13.92 -14.01 -14.56
N VAL A 157 -12.93 -13.66 -13.72
CA VAL A 157 -11.55 -13.39 -14.13
C VAL A 157 -10.57 -14.50 -13.71
N ASN A 158 -10.92 -15.27 -12.69
CA ASN A 158 -10.09 -16.35 -12.17
C ASN A 158 -10.93 -17.58 -11.83
N LYS A 159 -10.82 -18.62 -12.66
CA LYS A 159 -11.53 -19.91 -12.50
C LYS A 159 -11.28 -20.62 -11.17
N HIS A 160 -10.21 -20.27 -10.44
CA HIS A 160 -9.90 -20.86 -9.14
C HIS A 160 -10.69 -20.23 -7.99
N VAL A 161 -11.36 -19.09 -8.24
CA VAL A 161 -12.27 -18.45 -7.28
C VAL A 161 -13.64 -19.11 -7.42
N VAL A 162 -14.03 -19.90 -6.44
CA VAL A 162 -15.32 -20.63 -6.40
C VAL A 162 -16.18 -20.25 -5.20
N ASP A 163 -15.59 -19.63 -4.18
CA ASP A 163 -16.21 -19.19 -2.95
C ASP A 163 -15.45 -17.98 -2.36
N TYR A 164 -15.93 -17.48 -1.23
CA TYR A 164 -15.33 -16.32 -0.58
C TYR A 164 -13.91 -16.55 -0.04
N LYS A 165 -13.56 -17.77 0.39
CA LYS A 165 -12.23 -18.10 0.91
C LYS A 165 -11.22 -18.18 -0.23
N THR A 166 -11.61 -18.80 -1.34
CA THR A 166 -10.83 -18.91 -2.56
C THR A 166 -10.67 -17.55 -3.25
N LEU A 167 -11.64 -16.63 -3.12
CA LEU A 167 -11.46 -15.23 -3.52
C LEU A 167 -10.30 -14.56 -2.74
N MET A 168 -10.23 -14.78 -1.41
CA MET A 168 -9.10 -14.27 -0.64
C MET A 168 -7.78 -14.91 -1.09
N LEU A 169 -7.76 -16.22 -1.25
CA LEU A 169 -6.52 -16.96 -1.51
C LEU A 169 -5.99 -16.77 -2.94
N PHE A 170 -6.87 -16.74 -3.94
CA PHE A 170 -6.48 -16.72 -5.36
C PHE A 170 -6.62 -15.35 -6.04
N ALA A 171 -7.27 -14.37 -5.39
CA ALA A 171 -7.25 -12.99 -5.86
C ALA A 171 -6.51 -12.06 -4.89
N VAL A 172 -6.93 -12.01 -3.61
CA VAL A 172 -6.42 -11.01 -2.66
C VAL A 172 -4.95 -11.24 -2.31
N VAL A 173 -4.56 -12.47 -1.95
CA VAL A 173 -3.18 -12.81 -1.62
C VAL A 173 -2.22 -12.53 -2.79
N PRO A 174 -2.42 -13.09 -4.01
CA PRO A 174 -1.51 -12.85 -5.13
C PRO A 174 -1.50 -11.39 -5.56
N PHE A 175 -2.63 -10.67 -5.45
CA PHE A 175 -2.66 -9.25 -5.76
C PHE A 175 -1.77 -8.43 -4.82
N ASN A 176 -1.85 -8.68 -3.51
CA ASN A 176 -1.03 -7.94 -2.54
C ASN A 176 0.45 -8.32 -2.65
N LEU A 177 0.78 -9.57 -2.94
CA LEU A 177 2.15 -9.99 -3.25
C LEU A 177 2.68 -9.25 -4.48
N LEU A 178 1.90 -9.18 -5.57
CA LEU A 178 2.25 -8.46 -6.78
C LEU A 178 2.44 -6.96 -6.51
N LYS A 179 1.48 -6.33 -5.83
CA LYS A 179 1.50 -4.91 -5.49
C LYS A 179 2.72 -4.54 -4.66
N GLY A 180 2.95 -5.27 -3.56
CA GLY A 180 4.09 -5.06 -2.68
C GLY A 180 5.42 -5.32 -3.38
N THR A 181 5.49 -6.31 -4.27
CA THR A 181 6.69 -6.59 -5.08
C THR A 181 6.96 -5.47 -6.07
N GLY A 182 5.95 -4.97 -6.78
CA GLY A 182 6.08 -3.85 -7.71
C GLY A 182 6.64 -2.60 -7.05
N ALA A 183 6.07 -2.20 -5.91
CA ALA A 183 6.57 -1.07 -5.14
C ALA A 183 7.99 -1.29 -4.59
N SER A 184 8.30 -2.52 -4.14
CA SER A 184 9.63 -2.89 -3.65
C SER A 184 10.70 -2.88 -4.73
N LEU A 185 10.41 -3.40 -5.91
CA LEU A 185 11.32 -3.36 -7.06
C LEU A 185 11.61 -1.91 -7.46
N ALA A 186 10.56 -1.08 -7.55
CA ALA A 186 10.73 0.34 -7.83
C ALA A 186 11.60 1.03 -6.76
N ALA A 187 11.42 0.69 -5.48
CA ALA A 187 12.23 1.22 -4.38
C ALA A 187 13.70 0.80 -4.48
N VAL A 188 13.97 -0.45 -4.82
CA VAL A 188 15.33 -0.97 -5.02
C VAL A 188 16.04 -0.28 -6.19
N LEU A 189 15.34 -0.04 -7.29
CA LEU A 189 15.90 0.62 -8.48
C LEU A 189 16.37 2.05 -8.17
N VAL A 190 15.61 2.78 -7.35
CA VAL A 190 15.97 4.16 -6.95
C VAL A 190 16.89 4.22 -5.73
N TYR A 191 17.03 3.13 -4.96
CA TYR A 191 17.76 3.09 -3.69
C TYR A 191 19.20 3.63 -3.83
N LYS A 192 19.96 3.19 -4.84
CA LYS A 192 21.35 3.64 -5.02
C LYS A 192 21.45 5.15 -5.22
N ARG A 193 20.52 5.74 -5.97
CA ARG A 193 20.48 7.19 -6.24
C ARG A 193 20.06 7.98 -5.01
N LEU A 194 19.19 7.42 -4.17
CA LEU A 194 18.65 8.09 -2.99
C LEU A 194 19.41 7.76 -1.70
N SER A 195 20.34 6.80 -1.73
CA SER A 195 21.09 6.34 -0.54
C SER A 195 21.74 7.48 0.27
N PRO A 196 22.28 8.56 -0.30
CA PRO A 196 22.82 9.67 0.49
C PRO A 196 21.77 10.35 1.36
N VAL A 197 20.54 10.46 0.87
CA VAL A 197 19.40 11.06 1.58
C VAL A 197 18.75 10.05 2.54
N LEU A 198 18.70 8.76 2.17
CA LEU A 198 18.10 7.69 2.98
C LEU A 198 18.94 7.27 4.20
N LYS A 199 20.22 7.65 4.25
CA LYS A 199 21.16 7.26 5.33
C LYS A 199 21.53 8.41 6.27
N GLN A 200 21.10 9.64 5.98
CA GLN A 200 21.19 10.77 6.92
C GLN A 200 20.41 10.47 8.21
#